data_AF-A0A132B723-F1
#
_entry.id   AF-A0A132B723-F1
#
_cell.length_a   1.000
_cell.length_b   1.000
_cell.length_c   1.000
_cell.angle_alpha   90.00
_cell.angle_beta   90.00
_cell.angle_gamma   90.00
#
_symmetry.space_group_name_H-M   'P 1'
#
loop_
_entity.id
_entity.type
_entity.pdbx_description
1 polymer ?
#
loop_
_entity_poly.entity_id
_entity_poly.type
_entity_poly.pdbx_seq_one_letter_code
_entity_poly.pdbx_strand_id
1 'polypeptide(L)'
;MSALDQHKPRDGTFKLRGCECSQLLLGDFLGNSASSSQHLHEQSSRLFSDASPIVEILLRQWSDNHMNHSLESIHIHDLDGLERALSKIGCDGTDAVFIFRQSCTWGRIECSESIFRRIMEATRAFSPLYDFVSAFGYKLSATDENLGCFQGHVSNVSDKKGIPEFELAYNVRYAHKHGRQLRDPWSIRHSAIYQRYEQKTNSTHWVIIQPSESFYCQLKQFLHPNRTTSALETAAVIHSAFLWDGGRNWRQYINYLEKELSNLEDKSLLSRIGLSLREDFSISFLDVQRLLALRKKMHKCSTIMDISMDIGQSHESLWQKVLGMPDHPSLNDNLVSSMGMYKARIQNHRRSIRYLINSSSDILDLTSKILVHKNEELLIRSGLDIQLMNQTTNLIAAETRDEHRNSVTVLKSTKEDSEKVKILTYVAMVYLPASLVASVFSSSLIQVDSSSGIKNRLYLPKYFWLFPLLSIGLLGVTTLILVILSWWRQSRK
;
A
#
# COMPACT_ATOMS: atom_id res chain seq x y z
N MET A 1 -35.57 -55.95 -34.60
CA MET A 1 -36.64 -55.31 -33.79
C MET A 1 -37.17 -56.38 -32.83
N SER A 2 -36.37 -56.81 -31.85
CA SER A 2 -36.25 -56.27 -30.49
C SER A 2 -37.55 -56.29 -29.68
N ALA A 3 -37.84 -57.43 -29.05
CA ALA A 3 -38.63 -57.53 -27.83
C ALA A 3 -38.01 -58.67 -27.01
N LEU A 4 -37.33 -58.33 -25.91
CA LEU A 4 -36.70 -59.30 -25.01
C LEU A 4 -36.99 -58.89 -23.56
N ASP A 5 -37.65 -59.82 -22.89
CA ASP A 5 -37.73 -60.15 -21.46
C ASP A 5 -37.67 -59.05 -20.39
N GLN A 6 -38.79 -58.96 -19.67
CA GLN A 6 -38.88 -58.39 -18.33
C GLN A 6 -38.37 -59.41 -17.30
N HIS A 7 -37.18 -59.16 -16.75
CA HIS A 7 -36.72 -59.84 -15.54
C HIS A 7 -36.90 -58.95 -14.30
N LYS A 8 -37.76 -59.43 -13.39
CA LYS A 8 -37.93 -58.98 -12.01
C LYS A 8 -36.81 -59.61 -11.13
N PRO A 9 -36.23 -58.88 -10.15
CA PRO A 9 -35.66 -59.52 -8.96
C PRO A 9 -36.36 -58.99 -7.70
N ARG A 10 -37.07 -59.84 -6.94
CA ARG A 10 -36.61 -60.63 -5.77
C ARG A 10 -36.24 -59.76 -4.56
N ASP A 11 -37.16 -59.77 -3.59
CA ASP A 11 -37.00 -59.33 -2.21
C ASP A 11 -35.74 -59.93 -1.58
N GLY A 12 -34.85 -59.05 -1.12
CA GLY A 12 -33.70 -59.38 -0.28
C GLY A 12 -33.72 -58.48 0.95
N THR A 13 -34.37 -58.95 2.02
CA THR A 13 -34.32 -58.36 3.35
C THR A 13 -32.91 -58.50 3.94
N PHE A 14 -32.04 -57.52 3.69
CA PHE A 14 -30.78 -57.39 4.41
C PHE A 14 -31.03 -56.81 5.80
N LYS A 15 -31.13 -57.68 6.80
CA LYS A 15 -30.93 -57.33 8.22
C LYS A 15 -29.45 -56.94 8.39
N LEU A 16 -29.16 -55.65 8.41
CA LEU A 16 -27.88 -55.14 8.90
C LEU A 16 -27.85 -55.34 10.43
N ARG A 17 -27.09 -56.35 10.87
CA ARG A 17 -26.62 -56.47 12.25
C ARG A 17 -25.82 -55.21 12.60
N GLY A 18 -26.00 -54.74 13.83
CA GLY A 18 -25.45 -53.49 14.36
C GLY A 18 -23.98 -53.29 14.04
N CYS A 19 -23.67 -52.14 13.45
CA CYS A 19 -22.32 -51.64 13.30
C CYS A 19 -21.97 -50.75 14.50
N GLU A 20 -21.27 -51.31 15.47
CA GLU A 20 -20.43 -50.55 16.42
C GLU A 20 -19.21 -49.91 15.71
N CYS A 21 -19.00 -50.22 14.42
CA CYS A 21 -17.86 -49.74 13.62
C CYS A 21 -18.07 -48.33 13.03
N SER A 22 -19.30 -47.80 12.99
CA SER A 22 -19.59 -46.48 12.39
C SER A 22 -19.25 -45.29 13.29
N GLN A 23 -19.07 -45.49 14.60
CA GLN A 23 -18.65 -44.43 15.52
C GLN A 23 -17.12 -44.23 15.55
N LEU A 24 -16.34 -45.30 15.34
CA LEU A 24 -14.88 -45.23 15.30
C LEU A 24 -14.37 -44.53 14.03
N LEU A 25 -15.03 -44.73 12.89
CA LEU A 25 -14.61 -44.14 11.60
C LEU A 25 -14.92 -42.65 11.44
N LEU A 26 -15.86 -42.07 12.20
CA LEU A 26 -16.14 -40.63 12.14
C LEU A 26 -15.13 -39.79 12.92
N GLY A 27 -14.57 -40.35 14.00
CA GLY A 27 -13.54 -39.71 14.81
C GLY A 27 -12.23 -39.50 14.03
N ASP A 28 -11.86 -40.46 13.19
CA ASP A 28 -10.67 -40.37 12.33
C ASP A 28 -10.86 -39.38 11.16
N PHE A 29 -12.10 -39.07 10.77
CA PHE A 29 -12.41 -38.15 9.67
C PHE A 29 -12.47 -36.66 10.10
N LEU A 30 -12.64 -36.38 11.40
CA LEU A 30 -12.78 -35.02 11.96
C LEU A 30 -11.45 -34.38 12.43
N GLY A 31 -10.32 -34.93 11.96
CA GLY A 31 -8.99 -34.43 12.27
C GLY A 31 -8.40 -35.16 13.48
N ASN A 32 -7.25 -35.80 13.26
CA ASN A 32 -6.49 -36.44 14.32
C ASN A 32 -6.06 -35.37 15.33
N SER A 33 -6.62 -35.39 16.54
CA SER A 33 -6.35 -34.38 17.59
C SER A 33 -4.87 -34.26 17.95
N ALA A 34 -4.10 -35.34 17.76
CA ALA A 34 -2.65 -35.36 17.89
C ALA A 34 -1.95 -34.50 16.81
N SER A 35 -2.45 -34.50 15.57
CA SER A 35 -1.92 -33.69 14.47
C SER A 35 -2.22 -32.20 14.67
N SER A 36 -3.47 -31.86 15.05
CA SER A 36 -3.86 -30.46 15.30
C SER A 36 -3.15 -29.87 16.51
N SER A 37 -2.93 -30.64 17.57
CA SER A 37 -2.17 -30.19 18.75
C SER A 37 -0.67 -30.04 18.45
N GLN A 38 -0.08 -30.91 17.63
CA GLN A 38 1.30 -30.76 17.17
C GLN A 38 1.47 -29.50 16.31
N HIS A 39 0.52 -29.24 15.40
CA HIS A 39 0.53 -28.02 14.58
C HIS A 39 0.43 -26.74 15.44
N LEU A 40 -0.40 -26.78 16.49
CA LEU A 40 -0.49 -25.67 17.44
C LEU A 40 0.85 -25.41 18.14
N HIS A 41 1.55 -26.46 18.55
CA HIS A 41 2.84 -26.35 19.21
C HIS A 41 3.90 -25.72 18.30
N GLU A 42 3.96 -26.14 17.04
CA GLU A 42 4.85 -25.55 16.03
C GLU A 42 4.59 -24.05 15.82
N GLN A 43 3.32 -23.63 15.92
CA GLN A 43 2.91 -22.23 15.77
C GLN A 43 2.83 -21.46 17.09
N SER A 44 3.21 -22.06 18.22
CA SER A 44 3.01 -21.50 19.56
C SER A 44 3.66 -20.13 19.72
N SER A 45 4.92 -20.00 19.30
CA SER A 45 5.67 -18.73 19.34
C SER A 45 5.03 -17.62 18.50
N ARG A 46 4.22 -17.96 17.51
CA ARG A 46 3.46 -17.02 16.68
C ARG A 46 2.12 -16.67 17.32
N LEU A 47 1.45 -17.64 17.93
CA LEU A 47 0.08 -17.52 18.43
C LEU A 47 0.01 -16.90 19.83
N PHE A 48 0.92 -17.27 20.73
CA PHE A 48 0.81 -17.05 22.17
C PHE A 48 1.90 -16.12 22.71
N SER A 49 1.60 -15.45 23.81
CA SER A 49 2.51 -14.55 24.51
C SER A 49 2.59 -14.91 25.98
N ASP A 50 3.78 -15.29 26.44
CA ASP A 50 4.03 -15.64 27.84
C ASP A 50 4.30 -14.43 28.73
N ALA A 51 4.40 -13.22 28.16
CA ALA A 51 4.83 -12.02 28.89
C ALA A 51 3.83 -11.56 29.97
N SER A 52 2.53 -11.84 29.79
CA SER A 52 1.46 -11.51 30.74
C SER A 52 0.15 -12.20 30.31
N PRO A 53 -0.03 -13.50 30.57
CA PRO A 53 -1.29 -14.16 30.25
C PRO A 53 -2.42 -13.53 31.10
N ILE A 54 -3.49 -13.11 30.44
CA ILE A 54 -4.72 -12.63 31.07
C ILE A 54 -5.89 -13.27 30.35
N VAL A 55 -6.46 -14.31 30.97
CA VAL A 55 -7.68 -14.94 30.48
C VAL A 55 -8.80 -14.60 31.45
N GLU A 56 -9.89 -14.01 30.93
CA GLU A 56 -11.10 -13.77 31.72
C GLU A 56 -12.04 -14.96 31.55
N ILE A 57 -12.54 -15.47 32.67
CA ILE A 57 -13.61 -16.47 32.72
C ILE A 57 -14.86 -15.82 33.30
N LEU A 58 -15.95 -15.86 32.56
CA LEU A 58 -17.28 -15.56 33.07
C LEU A 58 -17.97 -16.86 33.45
N LEU A 59 -18.31 -17.01 34.73
CA LEU A 59 -19.02 -18.17 35.26
C LEU A 59 -20.44 -17.78 35.63
N ARG A 60 -21.41 -18.53 35.11
CA ARG A 60 -22.82 -18.44 35.49
C ARG A 60 -23.29 -19.81 35.96
N GLN A 61 -23.89 -19.85 37.15
CA GLN A 61 -24.51 -21.06 37.70
C GLN A 61 -26.03 -21.01 37.53
N TRP A 62 -26.60 -22.09 36.99
CA TRP A 62 -28.03 -22.34 36.98
C TRP A 62 -28.43 -22.86 38.36
N SER A 63 -29.20 -22.08 39.11
CA SER A 63 -29.80 -22.53 40.38
C SER A 63 -31.31 -22.60 40.20
N ASP A 64 -31.93 -23.71 40.60
CA ASP A 64 -33.39 -23.88 40.62
C ASP A 64 -34.07 -22.96 41.65
N ASN A 65 -33.32 -22.46 42.63
CA ASN A 65 -33.79 -21.43 43.55
C ASN A 65 -33.54 -20.06 42.95
N HIS A 66 -34.62 -19.39 42.53
CA HIS A 66 -34.70 -18.03 41.96
C HIS A 66 -33.96 -16.88 42.71
N MET A 67 -33.20 -17.17 43.78
CA MET A 67 -32.63 -16.17 44.68
C MET A 67 -31.12 -16.00 44.58
N ASN A 68 -30.35 -16.93 43.96
CA ASN A 68 -28.89 -16.82 43.90
C ASN A 68 -28.35 -17.27 42.54
N HIS A 69 -28.64 -16.50 41.50
CA HIS A 69 -27.81 -16.55 40.31
C HIS A 69 -26.74 -15.47 40.42
N SER A 70 -25.47 -15.84 40.38
CA SER A 70 -24.35 -14.90 40.35
C SER A 70 -23.54 -15.09 39.07
N LEU A 71 -23.25 -13.97 38.39
CA LEU A 71 -22.25 -13.92 37.33
C LEU A 71 -20.90 -13.55 37.96
N GLU A 72 -19.99 -14.51 38.06
CA GLU A 72 -18.63 -14.29 38.58
C GLU A 72 -17.67 -14.03 37.40
N SER A 73 -16.84 -12.98 37.49
CA SER A 73 -15.76 -12.72 36.53
C SER A 73 -14.42 -13.02 37.21
N ILE A 74 -13.70 -14.01 36.71
CA ILE A 74 -12.42 -14.49 37.23
C ILE A 74 -11.33 -14.17 36.22
N HIS A 75 -10.23 -13.56 36.68
CA HIS A 75 -9.06 -13.29 35.82
C HIS A 75 -7.94 -14.24 36.20
N ILE A 76 -7.40 -14.94 35.20
CA ILE A 76 -6.35 -15.94 35.38
C ILE A 76 -5.04 -15.44 34.77
N HIS A 77 -3.96 -15.65 35.52
CA HIS A 77 -2.60 -15.30 35.14
C HIS A 77 -1.63 -16.50 35.11
N ASP A 78 -2.05 -17.65 35.61
CA ASP A 78 -1.20 -18.82 35.77
C ASP A 78 -2.00 -20.12 35.68
N LEU A 79 -1.29 -21.24 35.56
CA LEU A 79 -1.92 -22.57 35.47
C LEU A 79 -2.63 -22.93 36.79
N ASP A 80 -2.07 -22.53 37.94
CA ASP A 80 -2.67 -22.80 39.26
C ASP A 80 -3.98 -22.02 39.48
N GLY A 81 -4.06 -20.79 38.98
CA GLY A 81 -5.30 -20.02 38.92
C GLY A 81 -6.34 -20.67 38.00
N LEU A 82 -5.90 -21.24 36.88
CA LEU A 82 -6.78 -22.00 35.99
C LEU A 82 -7.34 -23.24 36.66
N GLU A 83 -6.53 -24.08 37.31
CA GLU A 83 -7.03 -25.30 37.98
C GLU A 83 -8.05 -24.98 39.07
N ARG A 84 -7.81 -23.90 39.84
CA ARG A 84 -8.79 -23.40 40.83
C ARG A 84 -10.10 -22.99 40.18
N ALA A 85 -10.06 -22.29 39.04
CA ALA A 85 -11.26 -21.91 38.31
C ALA A 85 -11.99 -23.13 37.70
N LEU A 86 -11.25 -24.08 37.11
CA LEU A 86 -11.79 -25.32 36.55
C LEU A 86 -12.48 -26.19 37.61
N SER A 87 -11.97 -26.21 38.84
CA SER A 87 -12.61 -26.92 39.95
C SER A 87 -14.03 -26.41 40.26
N LYS A 88 -14.31 -25.12 39.99
CA LYS A 88 -15.64 -24.52 40.14
C LYS A 88 -16.58 -24.81 38.96
N ILE A 89 -16.04 -25.10 37.78
CA ILE A 89 -16.81 -25.39 36.55
C ILE A 89 -17.38 -26.81 36.58
N GLY A 90 -16.80 -27.72 37.35
CA GLY A 90 -17.26 -29.11 37.47
C GLY A 90 -18.63 -29.32 38.14
N CYS A 91 -19.39 -28.26 38.42
CA CYS A 91 -20.76 -28.34 38.95
C CYS A 91 -21.78 -28.43 37.80
N ASP A 92 -22.80 -29.27 37.97
CA ASP A 92 -23.91 -29.41 37.01
C ASP A 92 -24.62 -28.05 36.81
N GLY A 93 -25.03 -27.78 35.56
CA GLY A 93 -25.74 -26.54 35.22
C GLY A 93 -24.86 -25.29 35.24
N THR A 94 -23.63 -25.35 34.73
CA THR A 94 -22.72 -24.19 34.63
C THR A 94 -22.56 -23.72 33.19
N ASP A 95 -22.66 -22.40 32.97
CA ASP A 95 -22.21 -21.76 31.73
C ASP A 95 -20.85 -21.11 32.00
N ALA A 96 -19.81 -21.58 31.30
CA ALA A 96 -18.45 -21.07 31.42
C ALA A 96 -18.02 -20.41 30.11
N VAL A 97 -17.62 -19.13 30.17
CA VAL A 97 -17.15 -18.38 29.00
C VAL A 97 -15.71 -17.95 29.18
N PHE A 98 -14.82 -18.52 28.37
CA PHE A 98 -13.40 -18.21 28.32
C PHE A 98 -13.15 -17.12 27.27
N ILE A 99 -12.60 -15.98 27.69
CA ILE A 99 -12.37 -14.82 26.83
C ILE A 99 -10.86 -14.60 26.69
N PHE A 100 -10.39 -14.66 25.45
CA PHE A 100 -9.01 -14.41 25.07
C PHE A 100 -8.91 -13.05 24.36
N ARG A 101 -7.89 -12.26 24.70
CA ARG A 101 -7.63 -10.93 24.10
C ARG A 101 -6.27 -10.90 23.39
N GLN A 102 -6.11 -9.91 22.52
CA GLN A 102 -4.89 -9.56 21.80
C GLN A 102 -4.69 -8.04 21.90
N SER A 103 -3.43 -7.62 22.07
CA SER A 103 -3.03 -6.20 22.06
C SER A 103 -3.34 -5.47 20.75
N CYS A 104 -3.32 -6.19 19.62
CA CYS A 104 -3.76 -5.68 18.33
C CYS A 104 -4.22 -6.83 17.41
N THR A 105 -4.88 -6.51 16.28
CA THR A 105 -5.43 -7.52 15.35
C THR A 105 -4.41 -8.53 14.83
N TRP A 106 -3.14 -8.13 14.70
CA TRP A 106 -2.03 -8.99 14.28
C TRP A 106 -1.07 -9.30 15.44
N GLY A 107 -1.53 -9.13 16.68
CA GLY A 107 -0.77 -9.42 17.88
C GLY A 107 -0.91 -10.88 18.29
N ARG A 108 -0.05 -11.32 19.20
CA ARG A 108 -0.21 -12.62 19.85
C ARG A 108 -1.41 -12.58 20.82
N ILE A 109 -2.01 -13.73 21.04
CA ILE A 109 -3.03 -13.93 22.08
C ILE A 109 -2.32 -13.76 23.43
N GLU A 110 -2.93 -12.98 24.32
CA GLU A 110 -2.43 -12.67 25.67
C GLU A 110 -2.68 -13.86 26.62
N CYS A 111 -2.18 -15.03 26.23
CA CYS A 111 -2.28 -16.29 26.94
C CYS A 111 -1.07 -17.13 26.59
N SER A 112 -0.60 -17.96 27.53
CA SER A 112 0.41 -18.98 27.26
C SER A 112 -0.22 -20.19 26.56
N GLU A 113 0.59 -20.94 25.83
CA GLU A 113 0.15 -22.17 25.15
C GLU A 113 -0.39 -23.21 26.14
N SER A 114 0.26 -23.34 27.30
CA SER A 114 -0.10 -24.30 28.35
C SER A 114 -1.49 -24.03 28.93
N ILE A 115 -1.81 -22.77 29.24
CA ILE A 115 -3.14 -22.35 29.69
C ILE A 115 -4.18 -22.61 28.60
N PHE A 116 -3.88 -22.23 27.35
CA PHE A 116 -4.82 -22.42 26.24
C PHE A 116 -5.14 -23.89 26.02
N ARG A 117 -4.11 -24.75 25.93
CA ARG A 117 -4.26 -26.20 25.75
C ARG A 117 -5.07 -26.82 26.88
N ARG A 118 -4.77 -26.43 28.13
CA ARG A 118 -5.49 -26.95 29.30
C ARG A 118 -6.96 -26.58 29.30
N ILE A 119 -7.33 -25.37 28.84
CA ILE A 119 -8.73 -24.97 28.66
C ILE A 119 -9.41 -25.81 27.56
N MET A 120 -8.74 -26.06 26.45
CA MET A 120 -9.30 -26.90 25.37
C MET A 120 -9.54 -28.34 25.84
N GLU A 121 -8.60 -28.91 26.61
CA GLU A 121 -8.74 -30.24 27.22
C GLU A 121 -9.90 -30.28 28.23
N ALA A 122 -10.00 -29.28 29.11
CA ALA A 122 -11.04 -29.21 30.12
C ALA A 122 -12.45 -29.05 29.51
N THR A 123 -12.57 -28.25 28.45
CA THR A 123 -13.83 -28.06 27.72
C THR A 123 -14.11 -29.15 26.69
N ARG A 124 -13.19 -30.11 26.53
CA ARG A 124 -13.22 -31.18 25.51
C ARG A 124 -13.47 -30.62 24.10
N ALA A 125 -12.85 -29.50 23.75
CA ALA A 125 -13.08 -28.86 22.47
C ALA A 125 -12.65 -29.74 21.27
N PHE A 126 -13.46 -29.76 20.22
CA PHE A 126 -13.20 -30.47 18.99
C PHE A 126 -11.95 -29.97 18.26
N SER A 127 -11.29 -30.91 17.56
CA SER A 127 -10.04 -30.65 16.84
C SER A 127 -10.11 -29.46 15.84
N PRO A 128 -11.22 -29.26 15.11
CA PRO A 128 -11.31 -28.13 14.19
C PRO A 128 -11.19 -26.74 14.82
N LEU A 129 -11.36 -26.60 16.15
CA LEU A 129 -11.15 -25.33 16.82
C LEU A 129 -9.73 -24.77 16.60
N TYR A 130 -8.73 -25.66 16.51
CA TYR A 130 -7.35 -25.26 16.31
C TYR A 130 -7.13 -24.56 14.96
N ASP A 131 -7.87 -24.92 13.92
CA ASP A 131 -7.80 -24.26 12.61
C ASP A 131 -8.32 -22.82 12.69
N PHE A 132 -9.36 -22.58 13.48
CA PHE A 132 -9.89 -21.24 13.72
C PHE A 132 -8.91 -20.36 14.51
N VAL A 133 -8.21 -20.96 15.48
CA VAL A 133 -7.18 -20.31 16.30
C VAL A 133 -5.94 -19.99 15.46
N SER A 134 -5.59 -20.84 14.49
CA SER A 134 -4.44 -20.62 13.60
C SER A 134 -4.53 -19.28 12.84
N ALA A 135 -5.75 -18.78 12.59
CA ALA A 135 -5.97 -17.50 11.93
C ALA A 135 -5.61 -16.27 12.82
N PHE A 136 -5.29 -16.45 14.09
CA PHE A 136 -4.85 -15.41 15.02
C PHE A 136 -3.31 -15.38 15.14
N GLY A 137 -2.78 -14.58 16.07
CA GLY A 137 -1.35 -14.48 16.33
C GLY A 137 -0.60 -13.42 15.53
N TYR A 138 0.72 -13.39 15.74
CA TYR A 138 1.64 -12.49 15.07
C TYR A 138 1.63 -12.71 13.56
N LYS A 139 1.41 -11.63 12.81
CA LYS A 139 1.41 -11.64 11.35
C LYS A 139 2.24 -10.48 10.79
N LEU A 140 3.06 -10.80 9.79
CA LEU A 140 3.80 -9.82 8.99
C LEU A 140 3.00 -9.34 7.77
N SER A 141 2.03 -10.15 7.35
CA SER A 141 1.17 -9.84 6.21
C SER A 141 -0.22 -10.46 6.40
N ALA A 142 -1.11 -10.06 5.50
CA ALA A 142 -2.50 -10.47 5.40
C ALA A 142 -2.66 -11.96 4.98
N THR A 143 -2.06 -12.91 5.71
CA THR A 143 -2.25 -14.35 5.49
C THR A 143 -3.51 -14.87 6.19
N ASP A 144 -4.15 -15.86 5.57
CA ASP A 144 -5.37 -16.52 6.05
C ASP A 144 -6.58 -15.58 6.20
N GLU A 145 -6.53 -14.40 5.57
CA GLU A 145 -7.63 -13.42 5.56
C GLU A 145 -8.85 -13.87 4.74
N ASN A 146 -8.74 -14.98 4.03
CA ASN A 146 -9.84 -15.64 3.34
C ASN A 146 -10.30 -16.90 4.08
N LEU A 147 -9.60 -17.30 5.15
CA LEU A 147 -10.06 -18.39 6.00
C LEU A 147 -11.23 -17.88 6.82
N GLY A 148 -12.41 -18.39 6.54
CA GLY A 148 -13.61 -18.16 7.31
C GLY A 148 -14.55 -19.29 6.98
N CYS A 149 -14.74 -20.17 7.95
CA CYS A 149 -15.63 -21.31 7.81
C CYS A 149 -16.54 -21.39 9.03
N PHE A 150 -17.57 -22.20 8.89
CA PHE A 150 -18.41 -22.62 9.98
C PHE A 150 -18.19 -24.12 10.12
N GLN A 151 -17.92 -24.58 11.33
CA GLN A 151 -17.96 -25.98 11.65
C GLN A 151 -18.92 -26.20 12.80
N GLY A 152 -19.83 -27.15 12.63
CA GLY A 152 -20.83 -27.47 13.61
C GLY A 152 -21.20 -28.94 13.54
N HIS A 153 -21.32 -29.56 14.71
CA HIS A 153 -21.73 -30.93 14.88
C HIS A 153 -22.92 -30.98 15.84
N VAL A 154 -23.91 -31.80 15.52
CA VAL A 154 -25.00 -32.16 16.42
C VAL A 154 -24.92 -33.66 16.58
N SER A 155 -24.82 -34.11 17.82
CA SER A 155 -24.83 -35.54 18.14
C SER A 155 -26.19 -36.16 17.78
N ASN A 156 -26.17 -37.37 17.25
CA ASN A 156 -27.40 -38.12 16.97
C ASN A 156 -27.98 -38.62 18.30
N VAL A 157 -29.13 -38.06 18.68
CA VAL A 157 -29.81 -38.37 19.92
C VAL A 157 -30.48 -39.74 19.86
N SER A 158 -30.14 -40.63 20.80
CA SER A 158 -30.84 -41.88 21.08
C SER A 158 -32.14 -41.68 21.88
N ASP A 159 -32.31 -40.53 22.53
CA ASP A 159 -33.42 -40.24 23.46
C ASP A 159 -34.20 -38.96 23.09
N LYS A 160 -35.38 -39.13 22.45
CA LYS A 160 -36.19 -38.06 21.82
C LYS A 160 -36.76 -36.97 22.76
N LYS A 161 -36.25 -36.79 23.98
CA LYS A 161 -36.87 -35.95 25.02
C LYS A 161 -36.01 -34.78 25.52
N GLY A 162 -34.86 -34.47 24.92
CA GLY A 162 -34.01 -33.37 25.36
C GLY A 162 -33.19 -32.72 24.25
N ILE A 163 -32.61 -31.54 24.54
CA ILE A 163 -31.74 -30.81 23.63
C ILE A 163 -30.53 -31.70 23.27
N PRO A 164 -30.22 -31.89 21.97
CA PRO A 164 -29.08 -32.70 21.56
C PRO A 164 -27.77 -32.07 22.01
N GLU A 165 -26.74 -32.87 22.29
CA GLU A 165 -25.39 -32.31 22.43
C GLU A 165 -24.96 -31.73 21.09
N PHE A 166 -24.44 -30.51 21.10
CA PHE A 166 -23.96 -29.85 19.90
C PHE A 166 -22.72 -29.03 20.20
N GLU A 167 -21.95 -28.82 19.15
CA GLU A 167 -20.70 -28.10 19.18
C GLU A 167 -20.54 -27.31 17.89
N LEU A 168 -20.10 -26.06 17.98
CA LEU A 168 -19.89 -25.23 16.81
C LEU A 168 -18.79 -24.20 17.01
N ALA A 169 -18.08 -23.85 15.94
CA ALA A 169 -17.13 -22.75 15.91
C ALA A 169 -17.17 -22.03 14.57
N TYR A 170 -16.91 -20.73 14.61
CA TYR A 170 -16.72 -19.92 13.42
C TYR A 170 -15.97 -18.62 13.71
N ASN A 171 -15.42 -18.07 12.65
CA ASN A 171 -14.62 -16.86 12.64
C ASN A 171 -15.36 -15.74 11.90
N VAL A 172 -15.51 -14.57 12.51
CA VAL A 172 -16.16 -13.40 11.90
C VAL A 172 -15.17 -12.27 11.74
N ARG A 173 -15.19 -11.66 10.55
CA ARG A 173 -14.43 -10.44 10.26
C ARG A 173 -15.35 -9.23 10.19
N TYR A 174 -14.89 -8.12 10.74
CA TYR A 174 -15.68 -6.90 10.82
C TYR A 174 -14.85 -5.65 10.60
N ALA A 175 -15.46 -4.64 10.00
CA ALA A 175 -14.83 -3.33 9.82
C ALA A 175 -14.83 -2.55 11.15
N HIS A 176 -13.71 -1.91 11.48
CA HIS A 176 -13.62 -1.08 12.68
C HIS A 176 -12.68 0.11 12.48
N LYS A 177 -13.08 1.28 12.99
CA LYS A 177 -12.25 2.49 12.96
C LYS A 177 -11.19 2.41 14.06
N HIS A 178 -9.92 2.45 13.71
CA HIS A 178 -8.85 2.28 14.71
C HIS A 178 -8.49 3.58 15.45
N GLY A 179 -9.04 4.74 15.06
CA GLY A 179 -8.82 6.02 15.75
C GLY A 179 -7.39 6.58 15.67
N ARG A 180 -6.56 6.08 14.75
CA ARG A 180 -5.17 6.54 14.54
C ARG A 180 -5.14 7.52 13.38
N GLN A 181 -4.19 8.44 13.39
CA GLN A 181 -3.95 9.39 12.30
C GLN A 181 -3.24 8.72 11.11
N LEU A 182 -3.89 7.71 10.52
CA LEU A 182 -3.43 7.04 9.29
C LEU A 182 -4.31 7.47 8.11
N ARG A 183 -3.78 7.37 6.88
CA ARG A 183 -4.53 7.70 5.66
C ARG A 183 -5.83 6.91 5.53
N ASP A 184 -5.78 5.61 5.85
CA ASP A 184 -6.98 4.78 5.95
C ASP A 184 -7.38 4.69 7.44
N PRO A 185 -8.57 5.17 7.84
CA PRO A 185 -9.01 5.12 9.23
C PRO A 185 -9.60 3.76 9.62
N TRP A 186 -9.77 2.84 8.66
CA TRP A 186 -10.43 1.56 8.85
C TRP A 186 -9.43 0.41 8.95
N SER A 187 -9.82 -0.58 9.75
CA SER A 187 -9.14 -1.86 9.86
C SER A 187 -10.17 -2.98 9.78
N ILE A 188 -9.83 -4.08 9.10
CA ILE A 188 -10.59 -5.32 9.19
C ILE A 188 -10.08 -6.07 10.40
N ARG A 189 -10.94 -6.22 11.40
CA ARG A 189 -10.69 -6.99 12.61
C ARG A 189 -11.28 -8.38 12.49
N HIS A 190 -10.87 -9.26 13.40
CA HIS A 190 -11.21 -10.66 13.39
C HIS A 190 -11.56 -11.08 14.82
N SER A 191 -12.60 -11.92 14.97
CA SER A 191 -13.01 -12.51 16.23
C SER A 191 -13.53 -13.92 15.99
N ALA A 192 -13.32 -14.82 16.97
CA ALA A 192 -13.78 -16.20 16.92
C ALA A 192 -14.77 -16.46 18.05
N ILE A 193 -15.72 -17.34 17.78
CA ILE A 193 -16.62 -17.90 18.79
C ILE A 193 -16.69 -19.40 18.62
N TYR A 194 -16.65 -20.09 19.76
CA TYR A 194 -16.88 -21.51 19.89
C TYR A 194 -17.87 -21.75 21.03
N GLN A 195 -18.76 -22.71 20.82
CA GLN A 195 -19.72 -23.17 21.80
C GLN A 195 -19.77 -24.70 21.79
N ARG A 196 -19.82 -25.30 22.97
CA ARG A 196 -20.24 -26.69 23.18
C ARG A 196 -21.30 -26.77 24.26
N TYR A 197 -22.34 -27.53 23.98
CA TYR A 197 -23.40 -27.85 24.92
C TYR A 197 -23.39 -29.35 25.24
N GLU A 198 -23.32 -29.69 26.53
CA GLU A 198 -23.34 -31.08 27.01
C GLU A 198 -24.68 -31.37 27.70
N GLN A 199 -25.37 -32.41 27.22
CA GLN A 199 -26.74 -32.73 27.64
C GLN A 199 -26.75 -33.34 29.05
N LYS A 200 -25.75 -34.15 29.40
CA LYS A 200 -25.67 -34.86 30.68
C LYS A 200 -25.57 -33.92 31.89
N THR A 201 -24.75 -32.89 31.75
CA THR A 201 -24.43 -31.91 32.80
C THR A 201 -25.26 -30.63 32.66
N ASN A 202 -26.03 -30.50 31.56
CA ASN A 202 -26.73 -29.27 31.17
C ASN A 202 -25.80 -28.04 31.22
N SER A 203 -24.56 -28.22 30.78
CA SER A 203 -23.50 -27.20 30.85
C SER A 203 -23.15 -26.68 29.46
N THR A 204 -22.83 -25.39 29.38
CA THR A 204 -22.40 -24.76 28.13
C THR A 204 -21.03 -24.14 28.28
N HIS A 205 -20.10 -24.56 27.43
CA HIS A 205 -18.73 -24.06 27.40
C HIS A 205 -18.54 -23.18 26.17
N TRP A 206 -18.01 -21.98 26.38
CA TRP A 206 -17.77 -21.00 25.32
C TRP A 206 -16.31 -20.58 25.28
N VAL A 207 -15.74 -20.50 24.09
CA VAL A 207 -14.42 -19.92 23.86
C VAL A 207 -14.57 -18.77 22.90
N ILE A 208 -14.19 -17.56 23.33
CA ILE A 208 -14.34 -16.35 22.52
C ILE A 208 -12.98 -15.68 22.40
N ILE A 209 -12.51 -15.49 21.17
CA ILE A 209 -11.22 -14.86 20.88
C ILE A 209 -11.47 -13.48 20.31
N GLN A 210 -10.87 -12.48 20.95
CA GLN A 210 -10.91 -11.07 20.59
C GLN A 210 -12.33 -10.54 20.34
N PRO A 211 -13.27 -10.68 21.31
CA PRO A 211 -14.60 -10.09 21.16
C PRO A 211 -14.50 -8.57 20.97
N SER A 212 -15.40 -8.01 20.16
CA SER A 212 -15.51 -6.55 20.09
C SER A 212 -16.02 -6.01 21.44
N GLU A 213 -15.64 -4.77 21.77
CA GLU A 213 -16.04 -4.19 23.04
C GLU A 213 -17.56 -4.04 23.17
N SER A 214 -18.22 -3.76 22.06
CA SER A 214 -19.67 -3.68 22.02
C SER A 214 -20.35 -5.04 22.22
N PHE A 215 -19.82 -6.11 21.62
CA PHE A 215 -20.33 -7.46 21.83
C PHE A 215 -20.06 -7.92 23.26
N TYR A 216 -18.88 -7.66 23.80
CA TYR A 216 -18.51 -8.01 25.16
C TYR A 216 -19.45 -7.39 26.22
N CYS A 217 -19.79 -6.11 26.07
CA CYS A 217 -20.77 -5.47 26.93
C CYS A 217 -22.17 -6.12 26.83
N GLN A 218 -22.60 -6.51 25.62
CA GLN A 218 -23.86 -7.21 25.42
C GLN A 218 -23.85 -8.62 26.01
N LEU A 219 -22.74 -9.34 25.84
CA LEU A 219 -22.52 -10.68 26.39
C LEU A 219 -22.71 -10.69 27.91
N LYS A 220 -22.09 -9.74 28.64
CA LYS A 220 -22.29 -9.61 30.09
C LYS A 220 -23.75 -9.37 30.48
N GLN A 221 -24.51 -8.66 29.65
CA GLN A 221 -25.95 -8.45 29.87
C GLN A 221 -26.78 -9.70 29.60
N PHE A 222 -26.44 -10.49 28.57
CA PHE A 222 -27.16 -11.72 28.24
C PHE A 222 -26.89 -12.85 29.24
N LEU A 223 -25.68 -12.89 29.80
CA LEU A 223 -25.32 -13.82 30.87
C LEU A 223 -25.84 -13.35 32.24
N HIS A 224 -26.41 -12.14 32.34
CA HIS A 224 -26.94 -11.63 33.59
C HIS A 224 -28.21 -12.41 33.99
N PRO A 225 -28.31 -12.88 35.24
CA PRO A 225 -29.38 -13.77 35.64
C PRO A 225 -30.81 -13.25 35.55
N ASN A 226 -31.00 -11.96 35.78
CA ASN A 226 -32.34 -11.34 35.78
C ASN A 226 -33.02 -11.32 34.39
N ARG A 227 -32.39 -11.86 33.35
CA ARG A 227 -32.94 -11.98 31.99
C ARG A 227 -33.27 -13.41 31.57
N THR A 228 -33.30 -14.37 32.51
CA THR A 228 -33.38 -15.82 32.26
C THR A 228 -34.46 -16.23 31.26
N THR A 229 -33.98 -16.65 30.10
CA THR A 229 -34.57 -17.61 29.15
C THR A 229 -33.75 -18.91 29.23
N SER A 230 -34.21 -20.00 28.60
CA SER A 230 -33.53 -21.30 28.58
C SER A 230 -32.07 -21.22 28.06
N ALA A 231 -31.22 -22.22 28.36
CA ALA A 231 -29.83 -22.28 27.89
C ALA A 231 -29.74 -22.18 26.35
N LEU A 232 -30.71 -22.79 25.67
CA LEU A 232 -30.83 -22.77 24.22
C LEU A 232 -31.16 -21.38 23.67
N GLU A 233 -32.10 -20.68 24.31
CA GLU A 233 -32.44 -19.29 23.97
C GLU A 233 -31.27 -18.35 24.20
N THR A 234 -30.55 -18.53 25.32
CA THR A 234 -29.35 -17.76 25.64
C THR A 234 -28.29 -17.95 24.55
N ALA A 235 -28.02 -19.19 24.16
CA ALA A 235 -27.07 -19.51 23.09
C ALA A 235 -27.46 -18.90 21.73
N ALA A 236 -28.73 -19.02 21.35
CA ALA A 236 -29.26 -18.44 20.11
C ALA A 236 -29.13 -16.91 20.08
N VAL A 237 -29.39 -16.24 21.21
CA VAL A 237 -29.25 -14.79 21.36
C VAL A 237 -27.79 -14.35 21.30
N ILE A 238 -26.88 -15.05 21.99
CA ILE A 238 -25.44 -14.74 21.97
C ILE A 238 -24.88 -14.85 20.55
N HIS A 239 -25.15 -15.93 19.83
CA HIS A 239 -24.67 -16.07 18.46
C HIS A 239 -25.31 -15.07 17.49
N SER A 240 -26.62 -14.79 17.65
CA SER A 240 -27.27 -13.72 16.89
C SER A 240 -26.56 -12.40 17.12
N ALA A 241 -26.36 -12.01 18.38
CA ALA A 241 -25.69 -10.76 18.73
C ALA A 241 -24.26 -10.69 18.18
N PHE A 242 -23.52 -11.80 18.21
CA PHE A 242 -22.16 -11.88 17.67
C PHE A 242 -22.13 -11.63 16.15
N LEU A 243 -23.00 -12.28 15.38
CA LEU A 243 -23.13 -12.07 13.93
C LEU A 243 -23.59 -10.63 13.60
N TRP A 244 -24.58 -10.12 14.33
CA TRP A 244 -25.06 -8.75 14.17
C TRP A 244 -24.00 -7.69 14.46
N ASP A 245 -23.17 -7.91 15.48
CA ASP A 245 -22.03 -7.05 15.80
C ASP A 245 -21.00 -7.05 14.67
N GLY A 246 -20.70 -8.23 14.12
CA GLY A 246 -19.84 -8.37 12.94
C GLY A 246 -20.33 -7.61 11.71
N GLY A 247 -21.66 -7.49 11.56
CA GLY A 247 -22.35 -6.74 10.51
C GLY A 247 -22.43 -5.21 10.72
N ARG A 248 -22.06 -4.69 11.89
CA ARG A 248 -22.45 -3.34 12.33
C ARG A 248 -21.88 -2.21 11.47
N ASN A 249 -20.57 -2.18 11.28
CA ASN A 249 -19.86 -1.03 10.71
C ASN A 249 -19.67 -1.09 9.19
N TRP A 250 -20.07 -2.18 8.54
CA TRP A 250 -19.84 -2.40 7.12
C TRP A 250 -20.45 -1.31 6.24
N ARG A 251 -21.64 -0.80 6.57
CA ARG A 251 -22.26 0.32 5.85
C ARG A 251 -21.33 1.55 5.80
N GLN A 252 -20.80 1.94 6.95
CA GLN A 252 -19.93 3.12 7.04
C GLN A 252 -18.61 2.92 6.29
N TYR A 253 -18.07 1.71 6.31
CA TYR A 253 -16.87 1.38 5.58
C TYR A 253 -17.10 1.36 4.06
N ILE A 254 -18.22 0.80 3.59
CA ILE A 254 -18.61 0.82 2.19
C ILE A 254 -18.77 2.26 1.68
N ASN A 255 -19.47 3.11 2.42
CA ASN A 255 -19.60 4.54 2.06
C ASN A 255 -18.24 5.25 1.99
N TYR A 256 -17.27 4.85 2.83
CA TYR A 256 -15.91 5.36 2.74
C TYR A 256 -15.20 4.90 1.46
N LEU A 257 -15.32 3.63 1.10
CA LEU A 257 -14.75 3.09 -0.15
C LEU A 257 -15.39 3.75 -1.39
N GLU A 258 -16.70 3.96 -1.36
CA GLU A 258 -17.44 4.68 -2.39
C GLU A 258 -16.95 6.12 -2.54
N LYS A 259 -16.77 6.83 -1.42
CA LYS A 259 -16.21 8.19 -1.43
C LYS A 259 -14.79 8.23 -2.02
N GLU A 260 -13.92 7.30 -1.62
CA GLU A 260 -12.57 7.21 -2.18
C GLU A 260 -12.59 6.90 -3.69
N LEU A 261 -13.54 6.09 -4.16
CA LEU A 261 -13.72 5.80 -5.57
C LEU A 261 -14.22 7.01 -6.35
N SER A 262 -15.25 7.69 -5.82
CA SER A 262 -15.83 8.91 -6.41
C SER A 262 -14.79 10.04 -6.51
N ASN A 263 -13.91 10.21 -5.52
CA ASN A 263 -12.81 11.18 -5.61
C ASN A 263 -11.85 10.89 -6.80
N LEU A 264 -11.63 9.61 -7.12
CA LEU A 264 -10.80 9.21 -8.27
C LEU A 264 -11.59 9.36 -9.59
N GLU A 265 -12.88 9.04 -9.57
CA GLU A 265 -13.78 9.23 -10.71
C GLU A 265 -13.89 10.69 -11.11
N ASP A 266 -14.16 11.59 -10.16
CA ASP A 266 -14.24 13.04 -10.39
C ASP A 266 -12.95 13.56 -11.00
N LYS A 267 -11.79 13.11 -10.49
CA LYS A 267 -10.48 13.47 -11.04
C LYS A 267 -10.34 13.02 -12.49
N SER A 268 -10.86 11.84 -12.84
CA SER A 268 -10.79 11.29 -14.19
C SER A 268 -11.75 11.99 -15.15
N LEU A 269 -13.00 12.26 -14.73
CA LEU A 269 -14.02 12.93 -15.53
C LEU A 269 -13.70 14.41 -15.76
N LEU A 270 -13.12 15.08 -14.77
CA LEU A 270 -12.77 16.51 -14.86
C LEU A 270 -11.41 16.77 -15.51
N SER A 271 -10.65 15.72 -15.85
CA SER A 271 -9.41 15.86 -16.61
C SER A 271 -9.74 16.24 -18.06
N ARG A 272 -9.58 17.52 -18.38
CA ARG A 272 -9.75 18.01 -19.75
C ARG A 272 -8.72 17.37 -20.69
N ILE A 273 -9.18 17.16 -21.92
CA ILE A 273 -8.39 16.68 -23.05
C ILE A 273 -8.29 17.85 -24.04
N GLY A 274 -7.06 18.28 -24.39
CA GLY A 274 -6.80 19.25 -25.46
C GLY A 274 -6.57 20.73 -25.08
N LEU A 275 -6.85 21.17 -23.84
CA LEU A 275 -6.60 22.56 -23.39
C LEU A 275 -6.01 22.56 -21.99
N SER A 276 -4.67 22.51 -21.88
CA SER A 276 -3.99 22.60 -20.58
C SER A 276 -4.06 24.04 -20.02
N LEU A 277 -4.96 24.30 -19.07
CA LEU A 277 -4.92 25.52 -18.25
C LEU A 277 -4.11 25.27 -16.98
N ARG A 278 -3.66 26.34 -16.31
CA ARG A 278 -2.84 26.26 -15.07
C ARG A 278 -3.51 25.53 -13.90
N GLU A 279 -4.83 25.27 -13.97
CA GLU A 279 -5.64 24.64 -12.92
C GLU A 279 -6.35 23.36 -13.41
N ASP A 280 -5.71 22.54 -14.25
CA ASP A 280 -6.28 21.24 -14.65
C ASP A 280 -5.99 20.14 -13.61
N PHE A 281 -6.97 19.25 -13.40
CA PHE A 281 -6.75 18.01 -12.68
C PHE A 281 -5.77 17.12 -13.44
N SER A 282 -4.53 17.03 -12.97
CA SER A 282 -3.52 16.16 -13.56
C SER A 282 -3.76 14.71 -13.14
N ILE A 283 -4.31 13.89 -14.04
CA ILE A 283 -4.27 12.43 -13.90
C ILE A 283 -2.82 11.97 -14.02
N SER A 284 -2.43 11.06 -13.14
CA SER A 284 -1.10 10.48 -13.07
C SER A 284 -1.18 8.96 -12.91
N PHE A 285 -0.06 8.28 -13.15
CA PHE A 285 0.05 6.84 -12.89
C PHE A 285 -0.25 6.48 -11.41
N LEU A 286 0.00 7.40 -10.48
CA LEU A 286 -0.32 7.21 -9.07
C LEU A 286 -1.83 7.03 -8.83
N ASP A 287 -2.69 7.65 -9.64
CA ASP A 287 -4.14 7.52 -9.53
C ASP A 287 -4.60 6.11 -9.95
N VAL A 288 -3.98 5.57 -11.01
CA VAL A 288 -4.17 4.16 -11.43
C VAL A 288 -3.73 3.20 -10.31
N GLN A 289 -2.57 3.44 -9.70
CA GLN A 289 -2.11 2.62 -8.56
C GLN A 289 -3.07 2.68 -7.36
N ARG A 290 -3.58 3.88 -7.05
CA ARG A 290 -4.58 4.07 -5.98
C ARG A 290 -5.88 3.34 -6.28
N LEU A 291 -6.35 3.40 -7.52
CA LEU A 291 -7.55 2.70 -7.98
C LEU A 291 -7.39 1.17 -7.88
N LEU A 292 -6.25 0.63 -8.31
CA LEU A 292 -5.93 -0.80 -8.15
C LEU A 292 -5.86 -1.21 -6.67
N ALA A 293 -5.26 -0.39 -5.81
CA ALA A 293 -5.21 -0.65 -4.37
C ALA A 293 -6.62 -0.64 -3.75
N LEU A 294 -7.46 0.32 -4.14
CA LEU A 294 -8.86 0.39 -3.70
C LEU A 294 -9.67 -0.82 -4.19
N ARG A 295 -9.49 -1.22 -5.46
CA ARG A 295 -10.11 -2.43 -6.03
C ARG A 295 -9.73 -3.69 -5.27
N LYS A 296 -8.45 -3.85 -4.91
CA LYS A 296 -7.99 -4.98 -4.08
C LYS A 296 -8.69 -5.00 -2.71
N LYS A 297 -8.88 -3.83 -2.07
CA LYS A 297 -9.64 -3.73 -0.82
C LYS A 297 -11.10 -4.13 -1.02
N MET A 298 -11.75 -3.67 -2.09
CA MET A 298 -13.15 -4.01 -2.38
C MET A 298 -13.34 -5.51 -2.65
N HIS A 299 -12.44 -6.16 -3.39
CA HIS A 299 -12.45 -7.61 -3.56
C HIS A 299 -12.35 -8.37 -2.24
N LYS A 300 -11.41 -7.96 -1.36
CA LYS A 300 -11.31 -8.53 -0.01
C LYS A 300 -12.62 -8.36 0.77
N CYS A 301 -13.27 -7.21 0.67
CA CYS A 301 -14.58 -7.00 1.30
C CYS A 301 -15.63 -7.96 0.73
N SER A 302 -15.65 -8.17 -0.59
CA SER A 302 -16.57 -9.14 -1.22
C SER A 302 -16.37 -10.54 -0.65
N THR A 303 -15.12 -11.03 -0.58
CA THR A 303 -14.81 -12.34 -0.01
C THR A 303 -15.29 -12.46 1.44
N ILE A 304 -15.10 -11.42 2.26
CA ILE A 304 -15.57 -11.42 3.65
C ILE A 304 -17.11 -11.47 3.71
N MET A 305 -17.81 -10.78 2.82
CA MET A 305 -19.28 -10.81 2.77
C MET A 305 -19.80 -12.19 2.34
N ASP A 306 -19.12 -12.85 1.41
CA ASP A 306 -19.49 -14.21 0.97
C ASP A 306 -19.33 -15.20 2.13
N ILE A 307 -18.18 -15.18 2.81
CA ILE A 307 -17.94 -15.97 4.04
C ILE A 307 -19.01 -15.68 5.11
N SER A 308 -19.32 -14.40 5.34
CA SER A 308 -20.29 -14.00 6.38
C SER A 308 -21.71 -14.48 6.06
N MET A 309 -22.05 -14.59 4.76
CA MET A 309 -23.29 -15.19 4.29
C MET A 309 -23.30 -16.70 4.54
N ASP A 310 -22.21 -17.38 4.19
CA ASP A 310 -22.07 -18.83 4.35
C ASP A 310 -22.15 -19.24 5.83
N ILE A 311 -21.54 -18.45 6.73
CA ILE A 311 -21.68 -18.62 8.18
C ILE A 311 -23.13 -18.48 8.62
N GLY A 312 -23.84 -17.45 8.14
CA GLY A 312 -25.26 -17.24 8.47
C GLY A 312 -26.16 -18.39 8.01
N GLN A 313 -25.93 -18.91 6.81
CA GLN A 313 -26.65 -20.08 6.26
C GLN A 313 -26.34 -21.36 7.04
N SER A 314 -25.06 -21.58 7.36
CA SER A 314 -24.61 -22.77 8.09
C SER A 314 -25.13 -22.76 9.54
N HIS A 315 -25.13 -21.58 10.17
CA HIS A 315 -25.68 -21.37 11.50
C HIS A 315 -27.19 -21.65 11.53
N GLU A 316 -27.96 -21.07 10.61
CA GLU A 316 -29.40 -21.35 10.48
C GLU A 316 -29.66 -22.85 10.26
N SER A 317 -28.90 -23.51 9.40
CA SER A 317 -29.02 -24.94 9.13
C SER A 317 -28.71 -25.82 10.34
N LEU A 318 -27.70 -25.44 11.15
CA LEU A 318 -27.39 -26.13 12.41
C LEU A 318 -28.55 -25.98 13.39
N TRP A 319 -29.02 -24.75 13.60
CA TRP A 319 -30.09 -24.47 14.53
C TRP A 319 -31.42 -25.10 14.14
N GLN A 320 -31.72 -25.24 12.85
CA GLN A 320 -32.87 -26.02 12.37
C GLN A 320 -32.76 -27.50 12.76
N LYS A 321 -31.56 -28.08 12.81
CA LYS A 321 -31.34 -29.47 13.28
C LYS A 321 -31.49 -29.58 14.80
N VAL A 322 -30.98 -28.59 15.54
CA VAL A 322 -31.10 -28.54 17.00
C VAL A 322 -32.55 -28.31 17.43
N LEU A 323 -33.29 -27.45 16.72
CA LEU A 323 -34.68 -27.06 16.99
C LEU A 323 -35.73 -27.90 16.26
N GLY A 324 -35.32 -28.89 15.45
CA GLY A 324 -36.24 -29.82 14.77
C GLY A 324 -37.05 -30.73 15.71
N MET A 325 -37.02 -30.46 17.02
CA MET A 325 -37.83 -31.09 18.06
C MET A 325 -39.06 -30.20 18.39
N PRO A 326 -40.26 -30.78 18.54
CA PRO A 326 -41.54 -30.05 18.56
C PRO A 326 -41.80 -29.12 19.76
N ASP A 327 -40.86 -28.93 20.68
CA ASP A 327 -41.12 -28.28 21.99
C ASP A 327 -40.96 -26.74 21.99
N HIS A 328 -40.31 -26.10 20.99
CA HIS A 328 -40.06 -24.64 20.99
C HIS A 328 -40.24 -23.94 19.62
N PRO A 329 -41.49 -23.83 19.10
CA PRO A 329 -41.76 -23.19 17.80
C PRO A 329 -41.45 -21.68 17.78
N SER A 330 -41.72 -20.94 18.85
CA SER A 330 -41.52 -19.48 18.90
C SER A 330 -40.05 -19.05 18.87
N LEU A 331 -39.16 -19.83 19.49
CA LEU A 331 -37.71 -19.60 19.44
C LEU A 331 -37.18 -19.79 18.01
N ASN A 332 -37.64 -20.85 17.34
CA ASN A 332 -37.25 -21.14 15.97
C ASN A 332 -37.67 -20.00 15.03
N ASP A 333 -38.90 -19.51 15.13
CA ASP A 333 -39.40 -18.42 14.29
C ASP A 333 -38.60 -17.12 14.49
N ASN A 334 -38.31 -16.75 15.74
CA ASN A 334 -37.51 -15.56 16.07
C ASN A 334 -36.07 -15.68 15.55
N LEU A 335 -35.45 -16.85 15.71
CA LEU A 335 -34.10 -17.10 15.24
C LEU A 335 -34.01 -17.08 13.71
N VAL A 336 -34.91 -17.78 13.03
CA VAL A 336 -34.99 -17.80 11.56
C VAL A 336 -35.23 -16.39 11.02
N SER A 337 -36.13 -15.62 11.65
CA SER A 337 -36.38 -14.22 11.28
C SER A 337 -35.15 -13.34 11.47
N SER A 338 -34.48 -13.42 12.63
CA SER A 338 -33.24 -12.67 12.93
C SER A 338 -32.12 -13.01 11.94
N MET A 339 -31.92 -14.30 11.65
CA MET A 339 -30.92 -14.76 10.68
C MET A 339 -31.28 -14.34 9.25
N GLY A 340 -32.56 -14.36 8.89
CA GLY A 340 -33.08 -13.83 7.64
C GLY A 340 -32.72 -12.35 7.45
N MET A 341 -32.94 -11.53 8.48
CA MET A 341 -32.57 -10.11 8.47
C MET A 341 -31.05 -9.89 8.38
N TYR A 342 -30.26 -10.67 9.12
CA TYR A 342 -28.79 -10.62 9.03
C TYR A 342 -28.31 -10.95 7.61
N LYS A 343 -28.76 -12.07 7.03
CA LYS A 343 -28.43 -12.46 5.65
C LYS A 343 -28.84 -11.38 4.65
N ALA A 344 -30.05 -10.84 4.75
CA ALA A 344 -30.51 -9.76 3.87
C ALA A 344 -29.60 -8.52 3.94
N ARG A 345 -29.15 -8.16 5.15
CA ARG A 345 -28.20 -7.05 5.35
C ARG A 345 -26.84 -7.33 4.71
N ILE A 346 -26.25 -8.51 4.93
CA ILE A 346 -24.98 -8.90 4.31
C ILE A 346 -25.12 -8.96 2.78
N GLN A 347 -26.26 -9.44 2.26
CA GLN A 347 -26.53 -9.46 0.83
C GLN A 347 -26.57 -8.04 0.23
N ASN A 348 -27.16 -7.07 0.92
CA ASN A 348 -27.16 -5.68 0.49
C ASN A 348 -25.74 -5.11 0.47
N HIS A 349 -24.94 -5.33 1.52
CA HIS A 349 -23.53 -4.93 1.55
C HIS A 349 -22.73 -5.54 0.38
N ARG A 350 -22.96 -6.83 0.08
CA ARG A 350 -22.34 -7.52 -1.05
C ARG A 350 -22.73 -6.88 -2.41
N ARG A 351 -24.01 -6.54 -2.60
CA ARG A 351 -24.46 -5.85 -3.83
C ARG A 351 -23.78 -4.49 -3.99
N SER A 352 -23.68 -3.71 -2.92
CA SER A 352 -22.99 -2.41 -2.94
C SER A 352 -21.50 -2.55 -3.30
N ILE A 353 -20.78 -3.48 -2.65
CA ILE A 353 -19.37 -3.73 -2.98
C ILE A 353 -19.20 -4.17 -4.43
N ARG A 354 -20.08 -5.05 -4.94
CA ARG A 354 -20.01 -5.51 -6.33
C ARG A 354 -20.22 -4.36 -7.32
N TYR A 355 -21.16 -3.46 -7.02
CA TYR A 355 -21.34 -2.24 -7.81
C TYR A 355 -20.05 -1.40 -7.84
N LEU A 356 -19.42 -1.15 -6.69
CA LEU A 356 -18.15 -0.39 -6.63
C LEU A 356 -17.01 -1.10 -7.36
N ILE A 357 -16.93 -2.44 -7.30
CA ILE A 357 -15.95 -3.21 -8.08
C ILE A 357 -16.18 -3.01 -9.58
N ASN A 358 -17.42 -3.08 -10.05
CA ASN A 358 -17.72 -2.90 -11.47
C ASN A 358 -17.39 -1.46 -11.92
N SER A 359 -17.89 -0.45 -11.19
CA SER A 359 -17.59 0.97 -11.44
C SER A 359 -16.09 1.25 -11.44
N SER A 360 -15.31 0.68 -10.51
CA SER A 360 -13.85 0.84 -10.49
C SER A 360 -13.15 0.28 -11.74
N SER A 361 -13.75 -0.71 -12.41
CA SER A 361 -13.23 -1.25 -13.67
C SER A 361 -13.40 -0.24 -14.80
N ASP A 362 -14.56 0.39 -14.87
CA ASP A 362 -14.90 1.39 -15.89
C ASP A 362 -14.03 2.65 -15.69
N ILE A 363 -13.87 3.10 -14.45
CA ILE A 363 -13.00 4.23 -14.11
C ILE A 363 -11.53 3.91 -14.45
N LEU A 364 -11.08 2.68 -14.23
CA LEU A 364 -9.71 2.27 -14.55
C LEU A 364 -9.44 2.33 -16.06
N ASP A 365 -10.39 1.83 -16.86
CA ASP A 365 -10.31 1.87 -18.31
C ASP A 365 -10.27 3.32 -18.83
N LEU A 366 -11.19 4.17 -18.36
CA LEU A 366 -11.22 5.59 -18.71
C LEU A 366 -9.91 6.31 -18.33
N THR A 367 -9.47 6.15 -17.08
CA THR A 367 -8.26 6.79 -16.55
C THR A 367 -7.02 6.36 -17.35
N SER A 368 -6.93 5.08 -17.69
CA SER A 368 -5.82 4.54 -18.49
C SER A 368 -5.82 5.11 -19.91
N LYS A 369 -6.99 5.18 -20.55
CA LYS A 369 -7.14 5.79 -21.89
C LYS A 369 -6.77 7.27 -21.91
N ILE A 370 -7.19 8.04 -20.90
CA ILE A 370 -6.80 9.46 -20.78
C ILE A 370 -5.29 9.59 -20.62
N LEU A 371 -4.65 8.72 -19.81
CA LEU A 371 -3.21 8.75 -19.61
C LEU A 371 -2.43 8.42 -20.90
N VAL A 372 -2.88 7.41 -21.66
CA VAL A 372 -2.31 7.06 -22.97
C VAL A 372 -2.43 8.24 -23.92
N HIS A 373 -3.62 8.84 -24.02
CA HIS A 373 -3.85 9.98 -24.90
C HIS A 373 -2.97 11.18 -24.55
N LYS A 374 -2.84 11.52 -23.25
CA LYS A 374 -1.94 12.59 -22.79
C LYS A 374 -0.48 12.29 -23.13
N ASN A 375 -0.06 11.03 -23.01
CA ASN A 375 1.29 10.64 -23.37
C ASN A 375 1.54 10.77 -24.89
N GLU A 376 0.58 10.39 -25.72
CA GLU A 376 0.64 10.58 -27.18
C GLU A 376 0.69 12.06 -27.57
N GLU A 377 -0.14 12.90 -26.95
CA GLU A 377 -0.14 14.36 -27.18
C GLU A 377 1.22 14.98 -26.83
N LEU A 378 1.81 14.60 -25.69
CA LEU A 378 3.14 15.04 -25.29
C LEU A 378 4.24 14.61 -26.28
N LEU A 379 4.16 13.39 -26.81
CA LEU A 379 5.09 12.90 -27.83
C LEU A 379 4.98 13.68 -29.14
N ILE A 380 3.76 13.95 -29.60
CA ILE A 380 3.51 14.75 -30.82
C ILE A 380 4.06 16.17 -30.63
N ARG A 381 3.73 16.81 -29.50
CA ARG A 381 4.20 18.17 -29.20
C ARG A 381 5.72 18.25 -29.11
N SER A 382 6.35 17.29 -28.43
CA SER A 382 7.81 17.20 -28.37
C SER A 382 8.43 16.98 -29.76
N GLY A 383 7.78 16.20 -30.63
CA GLY A 383 8.24 15.99 -32.00
C GLY A 383 8.19 17.28 -32.83
N LEU A 384 7.10 18.04 -32.72
CA LEU A 384 6.94 19.35 -33.37
C LEU A 384 7.97 20.37 -32.85
N ASP A 385 8.18 20.43 -31.53
CA ASP A 385 9.17 21.33 -30.93
C ASP A 385 10.60 20.99 -31.41
N ILE A 386 10.94 19.71 -31.52
CA ILE A 386 12.23 19.27 -32.10
C ILE A 386 12.34 19.68 -33.58
N GLN A 387 11.26 19.58 -34.36
CA GLN A 387 11.27 20.02 -35.76
C GLN A 387 11.48 21.52 -35.89
N LEU A 388 10.76 22.33 -35.09
CA LEU A 388 10.91 23.78 -35.07
C LEU A 388 12.32 24.19 -34.61
N MET A 389 12.85 23.51 -33.59
CA MET A 389 14.22 23.70 -33.11
C MET A 389 15.25 23.37 -34.21
N ASN A 390 15.07 22.26 -34.94
CA ASN A 390 15.94 21.89 -36.06
C ASN A 390 15.86 22.90 -37.21
N GLN A 391 14.68 23.43 -37.53
CA GLN A 391 14.54 24.49 -38.54
C GLN A 391 15.26 25.77 -38.10
N THR A 392 15.05 26.19 -36.85
CA THR A 392 15.67 27.40 -36.30
C THR A 392 17.20 27.27 -36.24
N THR A 393 17.71 26.12 -35.79
CA THR A 393 19.16 25.85 -35.78
C THR A 393 19.76 25.78 -37.17
N ASN A 394 19.05 25.22 -38.17
CA ASN A 394 19.49 25.24 -39.56
C ASN A 394 19.56 26.68 -40.13
N LEU A 395 18.57 27.52 -39.80
CA LEU A 395 18.57 28.93 -40.20
C LEU A 395 19.73 29.70 -39.55
N ILE A 396 19.93 29.53 -38.24
CA ILE A 396 21.06 30.14 -37.51
C ILE A 396 22.39 29.65 -38.08
N ALA A 397 22.51 28.35 -38.40
CA ALA A 397 23.73 27.80 -38.99
C ALA A 397 24.01 28.39 -40.40
N ALA A 398 22.97 28.65 -41.20
CA ALA A 398 23.10 29.31 -42.50
C ALA A 398 23.55 30.78 -42.34
N GLU A 399 22.92 31.53 -41.44
CA GLU A 399 23.30 32.92 -41.13
C GLU A 399 24.72 33.01 -40.57
N THR A 400 25.07 32.15 -39.62
CA THR A 400 26.43 32.06 -39.04
C THR A 400 27.46 31.74 -40.13
N ARG A 401 27.11 30.91 -41.12
CA ARG A 401 28.02 30.59 -42.24
C ARG A 401 28.28 31.80 -43.14
N ASP A 402 27.25 32.61 -43.41
CA ASP A 402 27.39 33.85 -44.19
C ASP A 402 28.14 34.93 -43.41
N GLU A 403 27.85 35.11 -42.12
CA GLU A 403 28.62 35.97 -41.21
C GLU A 403 30.09 35.55 -41.17
N HIS A 404 30.37 34.25 -41.05
CA HIS A 404 31.73 33.73 -41.05
C HIS A 404 32.44 34.04 -42.37
N ARG A 405 31.74 33.92 -43.51
CA ARG A 405 32.30 34.27 -44.83
C ARG A 405 32.64 35.76 -44.92
N ASN A 406 31.74 36.63 -44.45
CA ASN A 406 31.97 38.08 -44.43
C ASN A 406 33.09 38.46 -43.44
N SER A 407 33.20 37.77 -42.31
CA SER A 407 34.31 37.97 -41.36
C SER A 407 35.65 37.60 -42.00
N VAL A 408 35.71 36.48 -42.73
CA VAL A 408 36.92 36.09 -43.48
C VAL A 408 37.30 37.14 -44.54
N THR A 409 36.33 37.73 -45.25
CA THR A 409 36.64 38.78 -46.24
C THR A 409 37.14 40.08 -45.57
N VAL A 410 36.54 40.49 -44.46
CA VAL A 410 37.00 41.66 -43.68
C VAL A 410 38.40 41.42 -43.08
N LEU A 411 38.69 40.21 -42.59
CA LEU A 411 40.04 39.87 -42.12
C LEU A 411 41.07 39.92 -43.25
N LYS A 412 40.68 39.50 -44.46
CA LYS A 412 41.56 39.57 -45.63
C LYS A 412 41.86 41.02 -46.02
N SER A 413 40.86 41.90 -46.10
CA SER A 413 41.09 43.32 -46.39
C SER A 413 41.89 44.00 -45.28
N THR A 414 41.63 43.68 -44.01
CA THR A 414 42.40 44.20 -42.86
C THR A 414 43.87 43.77 -42.91
N LYS A 415 44.14 42.55 -43.40
CA LYS A 415 45.51 42.07 -43.62
C LYS A 415 46.21 42.89 -44.71
N GLU A 416 45.55 43.10 -45.84
CA GLU A 416 46.08 43.92 -46.94
C GLU A 416 46.34 45.37 -46.50
N ASP A 417 45.44 45.95 -45.71
CA ASP A 417 45.64 47.30 -45.15
C ASP A 417 46.78 47.33 -44.13
N SER A 418 46.92 46.29 -43.32
CA SER A 418 48.08 46.14 -42.42
C SER A 418 49.40 46.05 -43.17
N GLU A 419 49.43 45.43 -44.35
CA GLU A 419 50.62 45.39 -45.21
C GLU A 419 50.97 46.78 -45.77
N LYS A 420 49.97 47.55 -46.22
CA LYS A 420 50.17 48.93 -46.68
C LYS A 420 50.66 49.86 -45.56
N VAL A 421 50.07 49.76 -44.37
CA VAL A 421 50.47 50.57 -43.19
C VAL A 421 51.91 50.26 -42.79
N LYS A 422 52.34 49.00 -42.86
CA LYS A 422 53.74 48.62 -42.61
C LYS A 422 54.69 49.30 -43.60
N ILE A 423 54.37 49.28 -44.89
CA ILE A 423 55.21 49.92 -45.93
C ILE A 423 55.33 51.42 -45.69
N LEU A 424 54.21 52.10 -45.41
CA LEU A 424 54.21 53.54 -45.13
C LEU A 424 55.07 53.88 -43.91
N THR A 425 54.97 53.06 -42.86
CA THR A 425 55.76 53.22 -41.63
C THR A 425 57.25 53.05 -41.90
N TYR A 426 57.65 52.06 -42.71
CA TYR A 426 59.05 51.89 -43.12
C TYR A 426 59.59 53.09 -43.88
N VAL A 427 58.81 53.64 -44.84
CA VAL A 427 59.21 54.84 -45.60
C VAL A 427 59.41 56.03 -44.66
N ALA A 428 58.46 56.27 -43.75
CA ALA A 428 58.57 57.36 -42.77
C ALA A 428 59.77 57.19 -41.84
N MET A 429 60.05 55.98 -41.35
CA MET A 429 61.18 55.68 -40.46
C MET A 429 62.54 55.94 -41.12
N VAL A 430 62.66 55.75 -42.44
CA VAL A 430 63.90 56.06 -43.18
C VAL A 430 64.05 57.56 -43.44
N TYR A 431 62.95 58.25 -43.75
CA TYR A 431 62.98 59.67 -44.13
C TYR A 431 63.08 60.62 -42.94
N LEU A 432 62.47 60.27 -41.81
CA LEU A 432 62.36 61.15 -40.64
C LEU A 432 63.72 61.55 -40.04
N PRO A 433 64.70 60.64 -39.85
CA PRO A 433 66.02 60.99 -39.32
C PRO A 433 66.80 61.88 -40.29
N ALA A 434 66.76 61.57 -41.59
CA ALA A 434 67.42 62.36 -42.63
C ALA A 434 66.84 63.78 -42.72
N SER A 435 65.52 63.91 -42.60
CA SER A 435 64.82 65.21 -42.62
C SER A 435 65.19 66.06 -41.40
N LEU A 436 65.33 65.45 -40.23
CA LEU A 436 65.76 66.15 -39.00
C LEU A 436 67.19 66.67 -39.13
N VAL A 437 68.13 65.88 -39.67
CA VAL A 437 69.50 66.33 -39.93
C VAL A 437 69.51 67.45 -40.98
N ALA A 438 68.76 67.31 -42.08
CA ALA A 438 68.64 68.36 -43.08
C ALA A 438 68.11 69.68 -42.50
N SER A 439 67.11 69.62 -41.62
CA SER A 439 66.56 70.81 -40.96
C SER A 439 67.56 71.50 -40.04
N VAL A 440 68.31 70.73 -39.22
CA VAL A 440 69.31 71.27 -38.29
C VAL A 440 70.47 71.93 -39.03
N PHE A 441 70.98 71.32 -40.11
CA PHE A 441 72.13 71.85 -40.85
C PHE A 441 71.77 72.93 -41.88
N SER A 442 70.50 73.05 -42.29
CA SER A 442 70.02 74.09 -43.21
C SER A 442 70.34 75.51 -42.70
N SER A 443 70.32 75.73 -41.39
CA SER A 443 70.52 77.05 -40.77
C SER A 443 72.00 77.49 -40.65
N SER A 444 72.94 76.54 -40.60
CA SER A 444 74.37 76.83 -40.30
C SER A 444 75.31 76.74 -41.50
N LEU A 445 74.80 76.46 -42.69
CA LEU A 445 75.59 76.08 -43.86
C LEU A 445 76.13 77.26 -44.70
N ILE A 446 75.69 78.48 -44.42
CA ILE A 446 76.08 79.68 -45.17
C ILE A 446 76.61 80.74 -44.19
N GLN A 447 77.93 80.93 -44.14
CA GLN A 447 78.56 82.10 -43.51
C GLN A 447 79.26 82.93 -44.58
N VAL A 448 78.86 84.19 -44.71
CA VAL A 448 79.40 85.14 -45.69
C VAL A 448 80.29 86.12 -44.93
N ASP A 449 81.60 86.01 -45.09
CA ASP A 449 82.54 86.96 -44.51
C ASP A 449 82.70 88.18 -45.45
N SER A 450 82.36 89.36 -44.95
CA SER A 450 82.34 90.62 -45.71
C SER A 450 83.45 91.53 -45.21
N SER A 451 84.69 91.26 -45.60
CA SER A 451 85.79 92.22 -45.46
C SER A 451 86.66 92.28 -46.72
N SER A 452 86.32 93.29 -47.54
CA SER A 452 87.13 93.99 -48.54
C SER A 452 87.87 93.21 -49.65
N GLY A 453 87.36 93.32 -50.89
CA GLY A 453 88.18 93.37 -52.10
C GLY A 453 88.06 92.20 -53.09
N ILE A 454 87.05 92.26 -53.96
CA ILE A 454 86.95 91.57 -55.28
C ILE A 454 87.24 90.06 -55.26
N LYS A 455 86.30 89.30 -54.69
CA LYS A 455 85.78 87.99 -55.15
C LYS A 455 84.93 87.39 -54.02
N ASN A 456 83.60 87.46 -54.13
CA ASN A 456 82.70 86.71 -53.25
C ASN A 456 82.86 85.22 -53.56
N ARG A 457 83.76 84.55 -52.84
CA ARG A 457 83.85 83.09 -52.85
C ARG A 457 82.97 82.58 -51.72
N LEU A 458 81.88 81.90 -52.09
CA LEU A 458 81.17 81.01 -51.19
C LEU A 458 82.16 79.93 -50.75
N TYR A 459 82.57 79.94 -49.49
CA TYR A 459 83.39 78.87 -48.94
C TYR A 459 82.43 77.87 -48.27
N LEU A 460 82.43 76.63 -48.76
CA LEU A 460 81.87 75.52 -48.01
C LEU A 460 82.64 75.44 -46.68
N PRO A 461 81.97 75.50 -45.51
CA PRO A 461 82.65 75.33 -44.23
C PRO A 461 83.40 74.00 -44.23
N LYS A 462 84.63 73.96 -43.71
CA LYS A 462 85.45 72.72 -43.62
C LYS A 462 84.70 71.54 -42.95
N TYR A 463 83.67 71.84 -42.16
CA TYR A 463 82.82 70.86 -41.48
C TYR A 463 81.62 70.37 -42.32
N PHE A 464 81.55 70.68 -43.62
CA PHE A 464 80.48 70.15 -44.49
C PHE A 464 80.41 68.62 -44.48
N TRP A 465 81.55 67.95 -44.32
CA TRP A 465 81.63 66.48 -44.24
C TRP A 465 80.91 65.89 -43.03
N LEU A 466 80.59 66.69 -42.00
CA LEU A 466 79.79 66.26 -40.86
C LEU A 466 78.34 65.95 -41.25
N PHE A 467 77.79 66.61 -42.28
CA PHE A 467 76.42 66.39 -42.73
C PHE A 467 76.18 64.95 -43.25
N PRO A 468 76.91 64.44 -44.26
CA PRO A 468 76.73 63.06 -44.71
C PRO A 468 77.12 62.05 -43.61
N LEU A 469 78.14 62.36 -42.79
CA LEU A 469 78.56 61.47 -41.70
C LEU A 469 77.48 61.30 -40.62
N LEU A 470 76.88 62.41 -40.17
CA LEU A 470 75.83 62.38 -39.15
C LEU A 470 74.54 61.78 -39.70
N SER A 471 74.19 62.07 -40.96
CA SER A 471 73.00 61.52 -41.60
C SER A 471 73.09 59.99 -41.78
N ILE A 472 74.23 59.49 -42.27
CA ILE A 472 74.50 58.04 -42.38
C ILE A 472 74.57 57.39 -41.00
N GLY A 473 75.22 58.06 -40.03
CA GLY A 473 75.29 57.58 -38.65
C GLY A 473 73.91 57.43 -38.01
N LEU A 474 73.05 58.45 -38.13
CA LEU A 474 71.69 58.43 -37.59
C LEU A 474 70.83 57.37 -38.27
N LEU A 475 70.95 57.23 -39.59
CA LEU A 475 70.24 56.21 -40.39
C LEU A 475 70.69 54.79 -39.98
N GLY A 476 71.99 54.60 -39.74
CA GLY A 476 72.55 53.36 -39.20
C GLY A 476 72.04 53.03 -37.80
N VAL A 477 71.94 54.02 -36.90
CA VAL A 477 71.38 53.81 -35.56
C VAL A 477 69.90 53.47 -35.62
N THR A 478 69.11 54.16 -36.44
CA THR A 478 67.67 53.86 -36.59
C THR A 478 67.41 52.49 -37.20
N THR A 479 68.23 52.06 -38.17
CA THR A 479 68.11 50.72 -38.75
C THR A 479 68.54 49.63 -37.78
N LEU A 480 69.60 49.86 -36.98
CA LEU A 480 70.04 48.93 -35.94
C LEU A 480 68.99 48.74 -34.84
N ILE A 481 68.39 49.83 -34.33
CA ILE A 481 67.30 49.76 -33.34
C ILE A 481 66.12 48.97 -33.90
N LEU A 482 65.79 49.14 -35.18
CA LEU A 482 64.71 48.40 -35.83
C LEU A 482 65.01 46.91 -36.01
N VAL A 483 66.25 46.54 -36.35
CA VAL A 483 66.67 45.13 -36.42
C VAL A 483 66.59 44.49 -35.03
N ILE A 484 67.01 45.20 -33.98
CA ILE A 484 66.91 44.71 -32.61
C ILE A 484 65.44 44.57 -32.19
N LEU A 485 64.58 45.56 -32.47
CA LEU A 485 63.15 45.49 -32.15
C LEU A 485 62.42 44.42 -32.96
N SER A 486 62.75 44.23 -34.24
CA SER A 486 62.14 43.20 -35.07
C SER A 486 62.55 41.80 -34.62
N TRP A 487 63.84 41.62 -34.29
CA TRP A 487 64.37 40.37 -33.76
C TRP A 487 63.77 40.04 -32.39
N TRP A 488 63.68 41.01 -31.48
CA TRP A 488 63.06 40.84 -30.16
C TRP A 488 61.55 40.54 -30.23
N ARG A 489 60.86 41.07 -31.23
CA ARG A 489 59.44 40.79 -31.48
C ARG A 489 59.22 39.42 -32.13
N GLN A 490 60.20 38.92 -32.88
CA GLN A 490 60.15 37.61 -33.52
C GLN A 490 60.53 36.47 -32.56
N SER A 491 61.34 36.75 -31.53
CA SER A 491 61.64 35.80 -30.44
C SER A 491 60.53 35.67 -29.38
N ARG A 492 59.49 36.52 -29.42
CA ARG A 492 58.33 36.48 -28.51
C ARG A 492 57.05 35.89 -29.15
N LYS A 493 57.08 35.60 -30.45
CA LYS A 493 56.08 34.74 -31.11
C LYS A 493 56.60 33.32 -31.09
#